data_AF-A0ABD7ZDR4-F1
#
_entry.id   AF-A0ABD7ZDR4-F1
#
_cell.length_a   1.000
_cell.length_b   1.000
_cell.length_c   1.000
_cell.angle_alpha   90.00
_cell.angle_beta   90.00
_cell.angle_gamma   90.00
#
_symmetry.space_group_name_H-M   'P 1'
#
loop_
_entity.id
_entity.type
_entity.pdbx_description
1 polymer ?
#
loop_
_entity_poly.entity_id
_entity_poly.type
_entity_poly.pdbx_seq_one_letter_code
_entity_poly.pdbx_strand_id
1 'polypeptide(L)'
;MKLLKTPLEICLWTIGILLGIATLLFILSYFVFYFLFSSAPQDWALRGVQLQDKPYLAGIDDLSPNAFVFATTGEDAPDYVITLDNTYFKWGDFRLNKLSLNSHVVRINNLVRLGEQHDTDLGMPETISINGQSCLSRGSFVFVRIKGKGPSMSYSDFTLASCEIPEGEVILPTIRLKSKVAFYENRQLNYDYLWKHNELISSQIMQAHSYNANFIEPSLQVQLANDKDKFDIWWYYTDLTNHAKLIQVVHGDYMDEASSERNFVIGECRYKVGNTRIYLTDLTKDTAHWHFIDDFDSGDISDKCKMQILPYRLVKQ
;
A
#
# COMPACT_ATOMS: atom_id res chain seq x y z
N MET A 1 -47.76 47.81 25.20
CA MET A 1 -48.57 46.91 24.35
C MET A 1 -49.43 47.79 23.44
N LYS A 2 -49.06 47.97 22.17
CA LYS A 2 -49.87 48.78 21.22
C LYS A 2 -51.08 47.94 20.82
N LEU A 3 -52.31 48.41 21.09
CA LEU A 3 -53.52 47.79 20.57
C LEU A 3 -53.51 47.88 19.05
N LEU A 4 -53.52 46.74 18.36
CA LEU A 4 -53.66 46.65 16.90
C LEU A 4 -55.06 47.17 16.56
N LYS A 5 -55.18 48.21 15.73
CA LYS A 5 -56.45 48.95 15.55
C LYS A 5 -57.15 48.65 14.23
N THR A 6 -56.46 48.01 13.28
CA THR A 6 -57.05 47.69 11.98
C THR A 6 -57.06 46.18 11.71
N PRO A 7 -58.07 45.65 11.01
CA PRO A 7 -58.15 44.22 10.69
C PRO A 7 -56.94 43.73 9.87
N LEU A 8 -56.30 44.60 9.09
CA LEU A 8 -55.07 44.30 8.35
C LEU A 8 -53.86 44.10 9.28
N GLU A 9 -53.72 44.95 10.31
CA GLU A 9 -52.65 44.83 11.32
C GLU A 9 -52.78 43.53 12.11
N ILE A 10 -54.00 43.13 12.46
CA ILE A 10 -54.28 41.87 13.16
C ILE A 10 -53.93 40.66 12.26
N CYS A 11 -54.28 40.73 10.97
CA CYS A 11 -53.97 39.68 10.01
C CYS A 11 -52.46 39.49 9.83
N LEU A 12 -51.70 40.58 9.63
CA LEU A 12 -50.25 40.54 9.47
C LEU A 12 -49.52 40.03 10.74
N TRP A 13 -49.99 40.42 11.93
CA TRP A 13 -49.47 39.89 13.19
C TRP A 13 -49.73 38.40 13.36
N THR A 14 -50.91 37.92 12.96
CA THR A 14 -51.26 36.50 13.03
C THR A 14 -50.39 35.67 12.09
N ILE A 15 -50.16 36.15 10.86
CA ILE A 15 -49.25 35.51 9.90
C ILE A 15 -47.81 35.49 10.44
N GLY A 16 -47.34 36.59 11.04
CA GLY A 16 -46.00 36.67 11.64
C GLY A 16 -45.80 35.68 12.79
N ILE A 17 -46.80 35.53 13.67
CA ILE A 17 -46.76 34.55 14.76
C ILE A 17 -46.75 33.12 14.20
N LEU A 18 -47.60 32.81 13.21
CA LEU A 18 -47.65 31.49 12.59
C LEU A 18 -46.32 31.11 11.91
N LEU A 19 -45.69 32.06 11.19
CA LEU A 19 -44.36 31.87 10.62
C LEU A 19 -43.31 31.62 11.71
N GLY A 20 -43.33 32.40 12.80
CA GLY A 20 -42.42 32.21 13.92
C GLY A 20 -42.54 30.83 14.57
N ILE A 21 -43.77 30.34 14.77
CA ILE A 21 -44.05 28.99 15.30
C ILE A 21 -43.55 27.92 14.33
N ALA A 22 -43.82 28.06 13.04
CA ALA A 22 -43.37 27.11 12.02
C ALA A 22 -41.84 27.02 11.95
N THR A 23 -41.14 28.16 11.99
CA THR A 23 -39.67 28.19 12.02
C THR A 23 -39.12 27.56 13.29
N LEU A 24 -39.72 27.82 14.46
CA LEU A 24 -39.30 27.20 15.72
C LEU A 24 -39.46 25.68 15.69
N LEU A 25 -40.59 25.17 15.18
CA LEU A 25 -40.84 23.73 15.01
C LEU A 25 -39.85 23.11 14.03
N PHE A 26 -39.52 23.80 12.94
CA PHE A 26 -38.51 23.34 11.99
C PHE A 26 -37.13 23.23 12.64
N ILE A 27 -36.71 24.24 13.41
CA ILE A 27 -35.43 24.22 14.16
C ILE A 27 -35.41 23.08 15.18
N LEU A 28 -36.48 22.90 15.96
CA LEU A 28 -36.59 21.79 16.91
C LEU A 28 -36.53 20.44 16.21
N SER A 29 -37.23 20.28 15.08
CA SER A 29 -37.17 19.06 14.28
C SER A 29 -35.75 18.82 13.77
N TYR A 30 -35.06 19.85 13.29
CA TYR A 30 -33.68 19.76 12.85
C TYR A 30 -32.75 19.36 14.00
N PHE A 31 -32.92 19.90 15.21
CA PHE A 31 -32.15 19.50 16.38
C PHE A 31 -32.38 18.03 16.77
N VAL A 32 -33.64 17.58 16.73
CA VAL A 32 -34.01 16.19 17.02
C VAL A 32 -33.42 15.24 15.96
N PHE A 33 -33.55 15.58 14.67
CA PHE A 33 -32.92 14.82 13.58
C PHE A 33 -31.39 14.86 13.67
N TYR A 34 -30.79 16.02 13.95
CA TYR A 34 -29.35 16.14 14.11
C TYR A 34 -28.87 15.27 15.27
N PHE A 35 -29.49 15.30 16.45
CA PHE A 35 -29.10 14.42 17.57
C PHE A 35 -29.37 12.93 17.31
N LEU A 36 -30.46 12.58 16.61
CA LEU A 36 -30.78 11.19 16.28
C LEU A 36 -29.91 10.61 15.16
N PHE A 37 -29.41 11.43 14.23
CA PHE A 37 -28.59 10.98 13.09
C PHE A 37 -27.09 11.31 13.23
N SER A 38 -26.69 12.21 14.13
CA SER A 38 -25.27 12.43 14.48
C SER A 38 -24.72 11.41 15.47
N SER A 39 -25.56 10.50 15.95
CA SER A 39 -25.16 9.25 16.62
C SER A 39 -24.79 8.14 15.64
N ALA A 40 -24.76 8.42 14.33
CA ALA A 40 -23.93 7.63 13.42
C ALA A 40 -22.49 7.71 13.96
N PRO A 41 -21.85 6.57 14.29
CA PRO A 41 -20.50 6.58 14.80
C PRO A 41 -19.63 7.34 13.78
N GLN A 42 -18.83 8.30 14.24
CA GLN A 42 -17.68 8.72 13.47
C GLN A 42 -16.77 7.48 13.38
N ASP A 43 -16.91 6.70 12.31
CA ASP A 43 -16.17 5.46 12.02
C ASP A 43 -14.65 5.70 11.80
N TRP A 44 -14.11 6.80 12.31
CA TRP A 44 -12.78 7.31 11.99
C TRP A 44 -11.99 7.78 13.23
N ALA A 45 -12.42 7.43 14.45
CA ALA A 45 -11.69 7.74 15.68
C ALA A 45 -11.08 6.47 16.33
N LEU A 46 -9.84 6.59 16.83
CA LEU A 46 -9.25 5.60 17.72
C LEU A 46 -10.16 5.42 18.95
N ARG A 47 -10.53 4.18 19.26
CA ARG A 47 -11.34 3.83 20.43
C ARG A 47 -10.69 2.72 21.24
N GLY A 48 -11.04 2.61 22.51
CA GLY A 48 -10.60 1.46 23.32
C GLY A 48 -11.06 0.13 22.71
N VAL A 49 -10.25 -0.91 22.91
CA VAL A 49 -10.56 -2.28 22.47
C VAL A 49 -11.81 -2.78 23.21
N GLN A 50 -12.76 -3.33 22.45
CA GLN A 50 -14.03 -3.87 22.93
C GLN A 50 -14.07 -5.40 22.76
N LEU A 51 -15.03 -6.06 23.42
CA LEU A 51 -15.17 -7.52 23.36
C LEU A 51 -15.38 -8.06 21.93
N GLN A 52 -16.09 -7.30 21.10
CA GLN A 52 -16.37 -7.64 19.70
C GLN A 52 -15.12 -7.61 18.81
N ASP A 53 -14.06 -6.91 19.21
CA ASP A 53 -12.82 -6.83 18.44
C ASP A 53 -11.98 -8.08 18.60
N LYS A 54 -12.12 -8.81 19.73
CA LYS A 54 -11.27 -9.94 20.10
C LYS A 54 -11.03 -10.98 19.00
N PRO A 55 -12.04 -11.43 18.23
CA PRO A 55 -11.81 -12.37 17.14
C PRO A 55 -10.81 -11.84 16.11
N TYR A 56 -10.82 -10.53 15.89
CA TYR A 56 -10.05 -9.84 14.86
C TYR A 56 -8.67 -9.35 15.32
N LEU A 57 -8.21 -9.71 16.51
CA LEU A 57 -6.92 -9.26 17.04
C LEU A 57 -5.74 -10.18 16.68
N ALA A 58 -5.89 -11.06 15.69
CA ALA A 58 -4.81 -11.95 15.22
C ALA A 58 -4.07 -12.74 16.32
N GLY A 59 -4.79 -13.17 17.37
CA GLY A 59 -4.25 -13.97 18.48
C GLY A 59 -3.53 -13.15 19.54
N ILE A 60 -3.76 -11.83 19.60
CA ILE A 60 -3.30 -11.00 20.70
C ILE A 60 -4.31 -11.12 21.85
N ASP A 61 -4.01 -12.02 22.80
CA ASP A 61 -4.91 -12.32 23.91
C ASP A 61 -4.76 -11.34 25.10
N ASP A 62 -3.58 -10.72 25.25
CA ASP A 62 -3.20 -9.89 26.40
C ASP A 62 -2.91 -8.42 26.02
N LEU A 63 -3.91 -7.72 25.45
CA LEU A 63 -3.79 -6.28 25.24
C LEU A 63 -3.92 -5.50 26.55
N SER A 64 -3.08 -4.48 26.72
CA SER A 64 -3.21 -3.51 27.80
C SER A 64 -4.58 -2.83 27.76
N PRO A 65 -5.17 -2.45 28.90
CA PRO A 65 -6.39 -1.64 28.94
C PRO A 65 -6.27 -0.30 28.18
N ASN A 66 -5.05 0.19 27.95
CA ASN A 66 -4.77 1.39 27.19
C ASN A 66 -4.57 1.14 25.67
N ALA A 67 -4.84 -0.08 25.19
CA ALA A 67 -4.80 -0.38 23.77
C ALA A 67 -5.97 0.29 23.06
N PHE A 68 -5.66 0.93 21.93
CA PHE A 68 -6.64 1.53 21.06
C PHE A 68 -6.72 0.74 19.75
N VAL A 69 -7.93 0.71 19.19
CA VAL A 69 -8.20 0.15 17.89
C VAL A 69 -8.87 1.21 17.03
N PHE A 70 -8.45 1.25 15.77
CA PHE A 70 -9.12 1.95 14.69
C PHE A 70 -9.61 0.90 13.71
N ALA A 71 -10.88 0.94 13.34
CA ALA A 71 -11.49 -0.01 12.41
C ALA A 71 -12.19 0.76 11.30
N THR A 72 -11.80 0.54 10.04
CA THR A 72 -12.56 1.05 8.90
C THR A 72 -13.58 0.01 8.46
N THR A 73 -14.77 0.43 8.04
CA THR A 73 -15.70 -0.43 7.31
C THR A 73 -15.26 -0.50 5.85
N GLY A 74 -14.24 -1.31 5.54
CA GLY A 74 -13.91 -1.64 4.16
C GLY A 74 -15.05 -2.43 3.50
N GLU A 75 -15.18 -2.35 2.17
CA GLU A 75 -16.23 -3.04 1.40
C GLU A 75 -16.14 -4.58 1.51
N ASP A 76 -14.93 -5.13 1.71
CA ASP A 76 -14.68 -6.58 1.75
C ASP A 76 -14.34 -7.13 3.15
N ALA A 77 -13.68 -6.34 4.00
CA ALA A 77 -13.39 -6.66 5.40
C ALA A 77 -12.95 -5.41 6.18
N PRO A 78 -13.17 -5.37 7.51
CA PRO A 78 -12.65 -4.29 8.33
C PRO A 78 -11.11 -4.29 8.39
N ASP A 79 -10.50 -3.14 8.09
CA ASP A 79 -9.07 -2.93 8.38
C ASP A 79 -8.95 -2.44 9.83
N TYR A 80 -8.17 -3.15 10.62
CA TYR A 80 -7.85 -2.83 12.00
C TYR A 80 -6.44 -2.24 12.12
N VAL A 81 -6.30 -1.21 12.92
CA VAL A 81 -5.02 -0.72 13.42
C VAL A 81 -5.07 -0.78 14.94
N ILE A 82 -4.24 -1.61 15.54
CA ILE A 82 -4.07 -1.72 16.99
C ILE A 82 -2.86 -0.87 17.36
N THR A 83 -2.97 -0.04 18.40
CA THR A 83 -1.86 0.79 18.86
C THR A 83 -1.86 0.97 20.37
N LEU A 84 -0.65 1.10 20.93
CA LEU A 84 -0.41 1.47 22.33
C LEU A 84 0.59 2.62 22.37
N ASP A 85 0.22 3.69 23.08
CA ASP A 85 1.13 4.79 23.35
C ASP A 85 2.20 4.36 24.37
N ASN A 86 3.47 4.63 24.06
CA ASN A 86 4.62 4.49 24.97
C ASN A 86 4.87 3.10 25.58
N THR A 87 4.22 2.04 25.06
CA THR A 87 4.38 0.66 25.53
C THR A 87 4.33 -0.33 24.36
N TYR A 88 4.60 -1.60 24.63
CA TYR A 88 4.62 -2.65 23.61
C TYR A 88 3.75 -3.85 24.03
N PHE A 89 3.09 -4.48 23.06
CA PHE A 89 2.41 -5.76 23.17
C PHE A 89 3.14 -6.83 22.34
N LYS A 90 2.75 -8.10 22.51
CA LYS A 90 3.35 -9.23 21.79
C LYS A 90 2.46 -9.70 20.66
N TRP A 91 3.08 -10.05 19.54
CA TRP A 91 2.44 -10.77 18.44
C TRP A 91 3.43 -11.79 17.87
N GLY A 92 3.26 -13.07 18.20
CA GLY A 92 4.26 -14.10 17.92
C GLY A 92 5.61 -13.77 18.55
N ASP A 93 6.65 -13.75 17.72
CA ASP A 93 8.02 -13.40 18.13
C ASP A 93 8.25 -11.87 18.20
N PHE A 94 7.27 -11.05 17.81
CA PHE A 94 7.40 -9.60 17.77
C PHE A 94 6.94 -8.94 19.07
N ARG A 95 7.62 -7.85 19.41
CA ARG A 95 7.19 -6.88 20.43
C ARG A 95 6.96 -5.52 19.75
N LEU A 96 5.71 -5.08 19.73
CA LEU A 96 5.20 -4.01 18.86
C LEU A 96 4.40 -2.97 19.65
N ASN A 97 4.40 -1.72 19.24
CA ASN A 97 3.49 -0.68 19.75
C ASN A 97 2.34 -0.39 18.76
N LYS A 98 2.40 -0.93 17.54
CA LYS A 98 1.38 -0.80 16.51
C LYS A 98 1.35 -2.03 15.60
N LEU A 99 0.15 -2.44 15.20
CA LEU A 99 -0.08 -3.53 14.25
C LEU A 99 -1.23 -3.13 13.32
N SER A 100 -1.00 -3.22 12.01
CA SER A 100 -2.07 -3.05 11.01
C SER A 100 -2.45 -4.42 10.46
N LEU A 101 -3.74 -4.72 10.40
CA LEU A 101 -4.22 -6.00 9.93
C LEU A 101 -5.64 -5.93 9.37
N ASN A 102 -5.98 -6.91 8.54
CA ASN A 102 -7.35 -7.21 8.17
C ASN A 102 -7.56 -8.73 8.11
N SER A 103 -8.69 -9.19 7.56
CA SER A 103 -9.03 -10.62 7.47
C SER A 103 -8.01 -11.46 6.70
N HIS A 104 -7.13 -10.85 5.89
CA HIS A 104 -6.22 -11.52 4.96
C HIS A 104 -4.75 -11.21 5.20
N VAL A 105 -4.43 -10.04 5.73
CA VAL A 105 -3.04 -9.54 5.78
C VAL A 105 -2.75 -8.92 7.14
N VAL A 106 -1.55 -9.17 7.65
CA VAL A 106 -0.94 -8.44 8.77
C VAL A 106 0.28 -7.69 8.25
N ARG A 107 0.42 -6.43 8.64
CA ARG A 107 1.49 -5.53 8.21
C ARG A 107 2.15 -4.87 9.43
N ILE A 108 3.48 -4.94 9.47
CA ILE A 108 4.32 -4.33 10.51
C ILE A 108 5.26 -3.34 9.84
N ASN A 109 5.39 -2.12 10.40
CA ASN A 109 6.23 -1.04 9.86
C ASN A 109 5.89 -0.58 8.42
N ASN A 110 4.70 -0.90 7.91
CA ASN A 110 4.31 -0.76 6.50
C ASN A 110 4.18 0.67 5.93
N LEU A 111 4.57 1.70 6.69
CA LEU A 111 4.56 3.09 6.25
C LEU A 111 5.80 3.87 6.70
N VAL A 112 6.77 3.19 7.33
CA VAL A 112 7.95 3.85 7.89
C VAL A 112 8.84 4.29 6.73
N ARG A 113 8.86 5.59 6.46
CA ARG A 113 9.90 6.19 5.62
C ARG A 113 11.22 6.07 6.37
N LEU A 114 12.32 5.76 5.67
CA LEU A 114 13.67 5.72 6.24
C LEU A 114 13.92 6.97 7.12
N GLY A 115 13.98 6.80 8.45
CA GLY A 115 14.15 7.89 9.42
C GLY A 115 13.03 8.05 10.45
N GLU A 116 11.89 7.39 10.29
CA GLU A 116 10.79 7.40 11.26
C GLU A 116 10.95 6.32 12.35
N GLN A 117 10.24 6.50 13.47
CA GLN A 117 10.23 5.53 14.57
C GLN A 117 9.49 4.27 14.14
N HIS A 118 10.19 3.13 14.16
CA HIS A 118 9.59 1.83 13.88
C HIS A 118 8.61 1.42 14.98
N ASP A 119 7.59 0.66 14.59
CA ASP A 119 6.57 0.13 15.50
C ASP A 119 7.12 -1.03 16.36
N THR A 120 8.27 -1.58 15.97
CA THR A 120 8.99 -2.63 16.70
C THR A 120 9.81 -2.08 17.88
N ASP A 121 9.81 -2.79 19.01
CA ASP A 121 10.62 -2.44 20.20
C ASP A 121 12.12 -2.33 19.88
N LEU A 122 12.75 -1.28 20.41
CA LEU A 122 14.20 -1.04 20.31
C LEU A 122 15.04 -2.15 20.93
N GLY A 123 14.49 -2.93 21.88
CA GLY A 123 15.15 -4.08 22.50
C GLY A 123 15.11 -5.36 21.67
N MET A 124 14.47 -5.35 20.50
CA MET A 124 14.43 -6.52 19.61
C MET A 124 15.81 -6.79 19.01
N PRO A 125 16.15 -8.07 18.74
CA PRO A 125 17.40 -8.41 18.04
C PRO A 125 17.45 -7.75 16.67
N GLU A 126 18.63 -7.53 16.10
CA GLU A 126 18.77 -6.90 14.77
C GLU A 126 18.02 -7.66 13.68
N THR A 127 18.09 -9.00 13.73
CA THR A 127 17.37 -9.90 12.82
C THR A 127 16.54 -10.93 13.57
N ILE A 128 15.48 -11.41 12.92
CA ILE A 128 14.63 -12.51 13.37
C ILE A 128 14.52 -13.51 12.22
N SER A 129 14.65 -14.80 12.53
CA SER A 129 14.46 -15.87 11.54
C SER A 129 13.01 -16.32 11.53
N ILE A 130 12.31 -16.13 10.41
CA ILE A 130 10.91 -16.50 10.24
C ILE A 130 10.82 -17.38 9.00
N ASN A 131 10.30 -18.61 9.15
CA ASN A 131 10.23 -19.60 8.07
C ASN A 131 11.58 -19.84 7.37
N GLY A 132 12.69 -19.73 8.11
CA GLY A 132 14.05 -19.86 7.58
C GLY A 132 14.61 -18.60 6.92
N GLN A 133 13.81 -17.53 6.77
CA GLN A 133 14.25 -16.24 6.25
C GLN A 133 14.75 -15.35 7.39
N SER A 134 15.98 -14.84 7.27
CA SER A 134 16.54 -13.85 8.21
C SER A 134 16.07 -12.46 7.81
N CYS A 135 15.15 -11.89 8.58
CA CYS A 135 14.56 -10.58 8.34
C CYS A 135 15.07 -9.54 9.33
N LEU A 136 15.21 -8.29 8.92
CA LEU A 136 15.49 -7.15 9.80
C LEU A 136 14.29 -6.93 10.73
N SER A 137 14.47 -7.04 12.04
CA SER A 137 13.37 -6.95 13.03
C SER A 137 12.63 -5.60 12.99
N ARG A 138 13.36 -4.56 12.60
CA ARG A 138 12.86 -3.19 12.43
C ARG A 138 12.52 -2.87 10.97
N GLY A 139 12.65 -3.82 10.06
CA GLY A 139 12.23 -3.65 8.66
C GLY A 139 10.72 -3.73 8.49
N SER A 140 10.26 -3.53 7.26
CA SER A 140 8.87 -3.77 6.85
C SER A 140 8.56 -5.26 6.78
N PHE A 141 7.38 -5.68 7.25
CA PHE A 141 6.89 -7.06 7.13
C PHE A 141 5.47 -7.11 6.60
N VAL A 142 5.22 -8.11 5.76
CA VAL A 142 3.87 -8.50 5.34
C VAL A 142 3.67 -9.99 5.60
N PHE A 143 2.59 -10.31 6.29
CA PHE A 143 2.14 -11.68 6.51
C PHE A 143 0.78 -11.88 5.87
N VAL A 144 0.59 -13.02 5.23
CA VAL A 144 -0.65 -13.37 4.55
C VAL A 144 -1.30 -14.54 5.26
N ARG A 145 -2.61 -14.44 5.41
CA ARG A 145 -3.43 -15.48 6.01
C ARG A 145 -3.63 -16.63 5.03
N ILE A 146 -3.12 -17.80 5.38
CA ILE A 146 -3.20 -19.02 4.56
C ILE A 146 -4.22 -20.03 5.10
N LYS A 147 -4.74 -19.82 6.32
CA LYS A 147 -5.71 -20.71 6.99
C LYS A 147 -6.77 -19.90 7.73
N GLY A 148 -7.97 -20.48 7.85
CA GLY A 148 -9.11 -19.85 8.51
C GLY A 148 -9.77 -18.78 7.63
N LYS A 149 -11.08 -18.93 7.37
CA LYS A 149 -11.90 -17.94 6.64
C LYS A 149 -12.87 -17.18 7.57
N GLY A 150 -12.76 -17.42 8.88
CA GLY A 150 -13.62 -16.82 9.89
C GLY A 150 -13.00 -15.58 10.56
N PRO A 151 -13.78 -14.87 11.37
CA PRO A 151 -13.32 -13.65 12.06
C PRO A 151 -12.23 -13.93 13.09
N SER A 152 -12.18 -15.15 13.65
CA SER A 152 -11.11 -15.58 14.56
C SER A 152 -9.80 -15.70 13.78
N MET A 153 -8.82 -14.88 14.10
CA MET A 153 -7.49 -14.88 13.46
C MET A 153 -6.44 -15.36 14.47
N SER A 154 -5.84 -16.53 14.26
CA SER A 154 -4.69 -16.98 15.08
C SER A 154 -3.38 -16.53 14.44
N TYR A 155 -2.33 -16.28 15.23
CA TYR A 155 -0.98 -16.09 14.71
C TYR A 155 -0.57 -17.17 13.71
N SER A 156 -0.90 -18.44 14.01
CA SER A 156 -0.58 -19.61 13.17
C SER A 156 -1.32 -19.66 11.82
N ASP A 157 -2.33 -18.82 11.62
CA ASP A 157 -3.05 -18.70 10.36
C ASP A 157 -2.24 -17.95 9.31
N PHE A 158 -1.21 -17.20 9.74
CA PHE A 158 -0.43 -16.33 8.90
C PHE A 158 0.92 -16.94 8.54
N THR A 159 1.42 -16.56 7.36
CA THR A 159 2.74 -16.92 6.87
C THR A 159 3.44 -15.68 6.35
N LEU A 160 4.76 -15.62 6.56
CA LEU A 160 5.58 -14.53 6.03
C LEU A 160 5.47 -14.49 4.51
N ALA A 161 5.00 -13.35 4.01
CA ALA A 161 4.91 -13.08 2.58
C ALA A 161 6.07 -12.20 2.11
N SER A 162 6.48 -11.22 2.91
CA SER A 162 7.67 -10.44 2.61
C SER A 162 8.29 -9.80 3.84
N CYS A 163 9.59 -9.55 3.77
CA CYS A 163 10.32 -8.80 4.78
C CYS A 163 11.57 -8.14 4.21
N GLU A 164 12.05 -7.08 4.87
CA GLU A 164 13.40 -6.57 4.63
C GLU A 164 14.46 -7.51 5.23
N ILE A 165 15.57 -7.68 4.53
CA ILE A 165 16.70 -8.55 4.88
C ILE A 165 18.00 -7.73 4.85
N PRO A 166 19.01 -8.09 5.68
CA PRO A 166 20.26 -7.36 5.75
C PRO A 166 21.09 -7.57 4.49
N GLU A 167 21.49 -6.47 3.85
CA GLU A 167 22.30 -6.44 2.62
C GLU A 167 21.71 -7.27 1.46
N GLY A 168 22.20 -7.02 0.25
CA GLY A 168 22.07 -8.05 -0.76
C GLY A 168 22.71 -7.69 -2.08
N GLU A 169 22.71 -8.64 -2.98
CA GLU A 169 23.40 -8.55 -4.26
C GLU A 169 22.39 -8.75 -5.38
N VAL A 170 22.54 -8.01 -6.48
CA VAL A 170 21.83 -8.29 -7.73
C VAL A 170 22.87 -8.65 -8.77
N ILE A 171 22.79 -9.86 -9.29
CA ILE A 171 23.66 -10.37 -10.35
C ILE A 171 22.95 -10.20 -11.68
N LEU A 172 23.46 -9.28 -12.49
CA LEU A 172 23.07 -9.09 -13.88
C LEU A 172 24.05 -9.83 -14.80
N PRO A 173 23.73 -10.01 -16.10
CA PRO A 173 24.60 -10.74 -17.03
C PRO A 173 26.05 -10.24 -17.12
N THR A 174 26.28 -8.95 -16.84
CA THR A 174 27.59 -8.29 -17.01
C THR A 174 28.10 -7.57 -15.77
N ILE A 175 27.27 -7.38 -14.74
CA ILE A 175 27.61 -6.59 -13.57
C ILE A 175 26.95 -7.15 -12.32
N ARG A 176 27.52 -6.83 -11.16
CA ARG A 176 26.96 -7.13 -9.85
C ARG A 176 26.71 -5.84 -9.10
N LEU A 177 25.50 -5.69 -8.57
CA LEU A 177 25.05 -4.54 -7.78
C LEU A 177 24.99 -4.95 -6.31
N LYS A 178 25.29 -4.02 -5.41
CA LYS A 178 25.20 -4.26 -3.95
C LYS A 178 24.22 -3.27 -3.32
N SER A 179 23.32 -3.80 -2.50
CA SER A 179 22.38 -3.02 -1.70
C SER A 179 22.72 -3.11 -0.22
N LYS A 180 22.35 -2.08 0.53
CA LYS A 180 22.38 -2.10 2.00
C LYS A 180 21.20 -2.88 2.59
N VAL A 181 20.07 -2.95 1.88
CA VAL A 181 18.86 -3.67 2.30
C VAL A 181 18.23 -4.34 1.07
N ALA A 182 17.74 -5.56 1.23
CA ALA A 182 16.93 -6.24 0.23
C ALA A 182 15.56 -6.58 0.81
N PHE A 183 14.60 -6.89 -0.05
CA PHE A 183 13.25 -7.23 0.36
C PHE A 183 12.90 -8.62 -0.16
N TYR A 184 12.86 -9.60 0.72
CA TYR A 184 12.42 -10.95 0.38
C TYR A 184 10.93 -10.95 0.08
N GLU A 185 10.51 -11.67 -0.98
CA GLU A 185 9.11 -11.86 -1.34
C GLU A 185 8.81 -13.32 -1.70
N ASN A 186 7.86 -13.91 -1.00
CA ASN A 186 7.34 -15.23 -1.30
C ASN A 186 6.23 -15.16 -2.36
N ARG A 187 6.61 -15.28 -3.63
CA ARG A 187 5.68 -15.21 -4.78
C ARG A 187 4.78 -16.43 -4.93
N GLN A 188 5.00 -17.52 -4.17
CA GLN A 188 4.07 -18.65 -4.13
C GLN A 188 2.76 -18.29 -3.40
N LEU A 189 2.79 -17.27 -2.56
CA LEU A 189 1.60 -16.75 -1.90
C LEU A 189 0.91 -15.82 -2.89
N ASN A 190 -0.06 -16.34 -3.65
CA ASN A 190 -0.83 -15.53 -4.60
C ASN A 190 -1.84 -14.63 -3.85
N TYR A 191 -1.42 -13.42 -3.46
CA TYR A 191 -2.30 -12.45 -2.78
C TYR A 191 -2.55 -11.22 -3.67
N ASP A 192 -3.47 -11.40 -4.62
CA ASP A 192 -3.77 -10.47 -5.72
C ASP A 192 -4.12 -9.03 -5.28
N TYR A 193 -4.63 -8.84 -4.05
CA TYR A 193 -5.07 -7.55 -3.53
C TYR A 193 -3.98 -6.46 -3.52
N LEU A 194 -2.70 -6.84 -3.44
CA LEU A 194 -1.58 -5.88 -3.38
C LEU A 194 -0.85 -5.70 -4.71
N TRP A 195 -0.98 -6.60 -5.68
CA TRP A 195 -0.09 -6.64 -6.84
C TRP A 195 -0.82 -7.07 -8.12
N LYS A 196 -1.51 -6.14 -8.81
CA LYS A 196 -2.18 -6.41 -10.09
C LYS A 196 -1.27 -6.98 -11.20
N HIS A 197 0.05 -6.81 -11.12
CA HIS A 197 1.03 -7.30 -12.11
C HIS A 197 1.74 -8.59 -11.68
N ASN A 198 1.19 -9.30 -10.69
CA ASN A 198 1.81 -10.50 -10.13
C ASN A 198 1.97 -11.61 -11.18
N GLU A 199 1.12 -11.68 -12.22
CA GLU A 199 1.21 -12.76 -13.22
C GLU A 199 2.55 -12.77 -13.95
N LEU A 200 3.02 -11.62 -14.46
CA LEU A 200 4.30 -11.56 -15.15
C LEU A 200 5.44 -11.92 -14.18
N ILE A 201 5.47 -11.31 -12.99
CA ILE A 201 6.52 -11.57 -11.99
C ILE A 201 6.52 -13.05 -11.57
N SER A 202 5.37 -13.60 -11.19
CA SER A 202 5.21 -14.99 -10.77
C SER A 202 5.52 -15.98 -11.88
N SER A 203 5.26 -15.63 -13.16
CA SER A 203 5.66 -16.46 -14.30
C SER A 203 7.18 -16.55 -14.47
N GLN A 204 7.90 -15.51 -14.07
CA GLN A 204 9.36 -15.47 -14.15
C GLN A 204 10.02 -16.08 -12.90
N ILE A 205 9.43 -15.91 -11.70
CA ILE A 205 10.01 -16.33 -10.42
C ILE A 205 8.96 -16.73 -9.38
N MET A 206 9.12 -17.92 -8.77
CA MET A 206 8.25 -18.39 -7.68
C MET A 206 8.66 -17.92 -6.29
N GLN A 207 9.95 -17.66 -6.07
CA GLN A 207 10.47 -17.05 -4.85
C GLN A 207 11.47 -16.00 -5.28
N ALA A 208 11.35 -14.80 -4.71
CA ALA A 208 12.04 -13.64 -5.21
C ALA A 208 12.77 -12.91 -4.07
N HIS A 209 13.94 -12.35 -4.39
CA HIS A 209 14.39 -11.15 -3.70
C HIS A 209 14.09 -9.95 -4.56
N SER A 210 13.60 -8.90 -3.93
CA SER A 210 13.33 -7.62 -4.55
C SER A 210 14.24 -6.56 -3.94
N TYR A 211 14.69 -5.64 -4.75
CA TYR A 211 15.58 -4.58 -4.30
C TYR A 211 15.09 -3.25 -4.84
N ASN A 212 14.94 -2.26 -3.95
CA ASN A 212 14.54 -0.92 -4.36
C ASN A 212 15.66 -0.20 -5.10
N ALA A 213 15.32 0.87 -5.80
CA ALA A 213 16.22 1.65 -6.64
C ALA A 213 17.36 2.41 -5.92
N ASN A 214 17.60 2.19 -4.62
CA ASN A 214 18.62 2.92 -3.85
C ASN A 214 20.07 2.53 -4.20
N PHE A 215 20.30 1.92 -5.36
CA PHE A 215 21.61 1.61 -5.91
C PHE A 215 22.12 2.83 -6.67
N ILE A 216 23.05 3.54 -6.06
CA ILE A 216 23.61 4.76 -6.65
C ILE A 216 24.62 4.42 -7.77
N GLU A 217 25.27 3.25 -7.70
CA GLU A 217 26.32 2.87 -8.66
C GLU A 217 26.41 1.34 -8.84
N PRO A 218 26.44 0.82 -10.09
CA PRO A 218 26.20 1.46 -11.38
C PRO A 218 24.71 1.79 -11.64
N SER A 219 24.43 2.69 -12.59
CA SER A 219 23.07 3.04 -13.05
C SER A 219 22.73 2.35 -14.37
N LEU A 220 21.53 1.77 -14.51
CA LEU A 220 21.01 1.32 -15.81
C LEU A 220 20.57 2.55 -16.61
N GLN A 221 21.07 2.69 -17.83
CA GLN A 221 20.49 3.60 -18.81
C GLN A 221 19.67 2.81 -19.82
N VAL A 222 18.37 2.97 -19.69
CA VAL A 222 17.41 2.70 -20.75
C VAL A 222 17.42 3.93 -21.65
N GLN A 223 18.08 3.85 -22.80
CA GLN A 223 18.06 4.94 -23.78
C GLN A 223 17.01 4.65 -24.84
N LEU A 224 16.06 5.56 -25.00
CA LEU A 224 15.29 5.64 -26.23
C LEU A 224 16.08 6.39 -27.30
N ALA A 225 15.63 6.28 -28.55
CA ALA A 225 16.19 7.04 -29.67
C ALA A 225 16.02 8.57 -29.52
N ASN A 226 15.25 9.03 -28.54
CA ASN A 226 15.03 10.44 -28.25
C ASN A 226 15.64 10.77 -26.88
N ASP A 227 16.59 11.70 -26.87
CA ASP A 227 17.37 12.09 -25.68
C ASP A 227 16.54 12.79 -24.57
N LYS A 228 15.23 12.96 -24.80
CA LYS A 228 14.32 13.65 -23.87
C LYS A 228 13.69 12.73 -22.82
N ASP A 229 13.43 11.48 -23.17
CA ASP A 229 12.74 10.55 -22.28
C ASP A 229 13.76 9.89 -21.35
N LYS A 230 13.46 9.90 -20.04
CA LYS A 230 14.32 9.33 -19.00
C LYS A 230 13.57 8.22 -18.31
N PHE A 231 14.29 7.16 -17.96
CA PHE A 231 13.72 6.00 -17.28
C PHE A 231 14.51 5.70 -16.03
N ASP A 232 13.77 5.48 -14.96
CA ASP A 232 14.30 5.12 -13.66
C ASP A 232 13.99 3.65 -13.39
N ILE A 233 14.97 2.95 -12.81
CA ILE A 233 14.71 1.63 -12.24
C ILE A 233 13.94 1.86 -10.95
N TRP A 234 12.93 1.03 -10.73
CA TRP A 234 12.20 1.01 -9.46
C TRP A 234 12.57 -0.20 -8.62
N TRP A 235 12.57 -1.38 -9.23
CA TRP A 235 12.82 -2.63 -8.54
C TRP A 235 13.64 -3.61 -9.38
N TYR A 236 14.56 -4.32 -8.74
CA TYR A 236 15.15 -5.54 -9.28
C TYR A 236 14.49 -6.74 -8.63
N TYR A 237 14.11 -7.74 -9.42
CA TYR A 237 13.57 -9.01 -8.95
C TYR A 237 14.51 -10.15 -9.35
N THR A 238 14.98 -10.89 -8.36
CA THR A 238 15.99 -11.93 -8.52
C THR A 238 15.49 -13.28 -8.07
N ASP A 239 16.14 -14.35 -8.52
CA ASP A 239 16.00 -15.67 -7.89
C ASP A 239 16.71 -15.73 -6.52
N LEU A 240 16.61 -16.88 -5.84
CA LEU A 240 17.26 -17.14 -4.54
C LEU A 240 18.79 -17.13 -4.61
N THR A 241 19.36 -17.19 -5.80
CA THR A 241 20.80 -17.07 -6.05
C THR A 241 21.20 -15.66 -6.49
N ASN A 242 20.30 -14.69 -6.30
CA ASN A 242 20.48 -13.27 -6.59
C ASN A 242 20.64 -12.91 -8.08
N HIS A 243 20.35 -13.83 -9.01
CA HIS A 243 20.35 -13.49 -10.44
C HIS A 243 19.07 -12.75 -10.81
N ALA A 244 19.22 -11.56 -11.38
CA ALA A 244 18.08 -10.77 -11.87
C ALA A 244 17.32 -11.54 -12.95
N LYS A 245 16.01 -11.67 -12.75
CA LYS A 245 15.09 -12.27 -13.73
C LYS A 245 14.18 -11.22 -14.34
N LEU A 246 13.87 -10.18 -13.58
CA LEU A 246 12.99 -9.10 -14.00
C LEU A 246 13.46 -7.78 -13.39
N ILE A 247 13.46 -6.71 -14.17
CA ILE A 247 13.76 -5.34 -13.71
C ILE A 247 12.54 -4.49 -14.01
N GLN A 248 11.98 -3.86 -12.98
CA GLN A 248 10.93 -2.86 -13.16
C GLN A 248 11.56 -1.49 -13.43
N VAL A 249 11.08 -0.89 -14.49
CA VAL A 249 11.48 0.41 -15.00
C VAL A 249 10.24 1.27 -15.16
N VAL A 250 10.36 2.54 -14.85
CA VAL A 250 9.32 3.55 -15.05
C VAL A 250 9.89 4.75 -15.77
N HIS A 251 9.03 5.54 -16.42
CA HIS A 251 9.46 6.85 -16.90
C HIS A 251 9.81 7.76 -15.70
N GLY A 252 10.77 8.68 -15.84
CA GLY A 252 11.21 9.56 -14.74
C GLY A 252 10.13 10.55 -14.26
N ASP A 253 9.10 10.75 -15.08
CA ASP A 253 7.90 11.53 -14.75
C ASP A 253 6.69 10.63 -14.40
N TYR A 254 6.92 9.37 -14.07
CA TYR A 254 5.85 8.41 -13.72
C TYR A 254 5.11 8.87 -12.45
N MET A 255 3.77 8.77 -12.45
CA MET A 255 2.85 9.29 -11.42
C MET A 255 2.82 10.82 -11.24
N ASP A 256 3.47 11.58 -12.13
CA ASP A 256 3.21 13.02 -12.23
C ASP A 256 1.87 13.25 -12.96
N GLU A 257 0.88 13.82 -12.26
CA GLU A 257 -0.45 14.07 -12.84
C GLU A 257 -0.36 14.91 -14.12
N ALA A 258 0.59 15.86 -14.19
CA ALA A 258 0.81 16.70 -15.37
C ALA A 258 1.43 15.93 -16.55
N SER A 259 1.99 14.75 -16.31
CA SER A 259 2.59 13.89 -17.33
C SER A 259 1.64 12.83 -17.88
N SER A 260 0.47 12.62 -17.25
CA SER A 260 -0.50 11.59 -17.64
C SER A 260 -1.06 11.74 -19.06
N GLU A 261 -1.08 12.96 -19.60
CA GLU A 261 -1.46 13.23 -21.01
C GLU A 261 -0.29 13.11 -22.01
N ARG A 262 0.95 13.04 -21.53
CA ARG A 262 2.13 12.91 -22.38
C ARG A 262 2.35 11.46 -22.79
N ASN A 263 2.89 11.31 -24.01
CA ASN A 263 3.27 10.01 -24.53
C ASN A 263 4.75 9.98 -24.90
N PHE A 264 5.39 8.84 -24.68
CA PHE A 264 6.68 8.51 -25.29
C PHE A 264 6.47 7.47 -26.41
N VAL A 265 7.43 7.38 -27.34
CA VAL A 265 7.31 6.56 -28.55
C VAL A 265 8.54 5.66 -28.72
N ILE A 266 8.29 4.39 -29.05
CA ILE A 266 9.32 3.41 -29.36
C ILE A 266 8.92 2.71 -30.67
N GLY A 267 9.69 2.94 -31.73
CA GLY A 267 9.32 2.47 -33.06
C GLY A 267 7.96 3.05 -33.48
N GLU A 268 6.99 2.18 -33.76
CA GLU A 268 5.61 2.57 -34.08
C GLU A 268 4.68 2.64 -32.84
N CYS A 269 5.17 2.24 -31.67
CA CYS A 269 4.38 2.09 -30.46
C CYS A 269 4.40 3.37 -29.62
N ARG A 270 3.23 3.76 -29.10
CA ARG A 270 3.03 4.93 -28.25
C ARG A 270 2.56 4.50 -26.86
N TYR A 271 3.13 5.10 -25.83
CA TYR A 271 2.91 4.75 -24.43
C TYR A 271 2.70 6.00 -23.58
N LYS A 272 1.80 5.93 -22.59
CA LYS A 272 1.51 7.05 -21.68
C LYS A 272 2.58 7.16 -20.59
N VAL A 273 3.16 8.35 -20.42
CA VAL A 273 4.27 8.59 -19.48
C VAL A 273 3.86 8.31 -18.03
N GLY A 274 2.71 8.82 -17.59
CA GLY A 274 2.26 8.71 -16.20
C GLY A 274 1.75 7.32 -15.79
N ASN A 275 1.46 6.44 -16.76
CA ASN A 275 0.67 5.23 -16.53
C ASN A 275 1.37 3.93 -16.96
N THR A 276 2.42 4.02 -17.77
CA THR A 276 3.08 2.82 -18.32
C THR A 276 4.16 2.32 -17.37
N ARG A 277 3.98 1.13 -16.83
CA ARG A 277 5.06 0.33 -16.22
C ARG A 277 5.78 -0.48 -17.28
N ILE A 278 7.09 -0.59 -17.11
CA ILE A 278 7.96 -1.33 -18.01
C ILE A 278 8.67 -2.41 -17.21
N TYR A 279 8.68 -3.63 -17.73
CA TYR A 279 9.41 -4.74 -17.13
C TYR A 279 10.40 -5.32 -18.15
N LEU A 280 11.66 -5.47 -17.74
CA LEU A 280 12.69 -6.10 -18.56
C LEU A 280 12.88 -7.54 -18.08
N THR A 281 12.67 -8.52 -18.96
CA THR A 281 12.97 -9.94 -18.72
C THR A 281 13.97 -10.46 -19.75
N ASP A 282 14.37 -11.73 -19.63
CA ASP A 282 15.27 -12.39 -20.59
C ASP A 282 16.53 -11.58 -20.86
N LEU A 283 17.11 -11.06 -19.77
CA LEU A 283 18.24 -10.15 -19.79
C LEU A 283 19.48 -10.83 -20.41
N THR A 284 19.96 -10.28 -21.52
CA THR A 284 21.25 -10.66 -22.12
C THR A 284 22.30 -9.59 -21.82
N LYS A 285 23.46 -9.63 -22.50
CA LYS A 285 24.51 -8.62 -22.34
C LYS A 285 24.08 -7.21 -22.77
N ASP A 286 23.23 -7.11 -23.79
CA ASP A 286 22.91 -5.85 -24.48
C ASP A 286 21.43 -5.68 -24.84
N THR A 287 20.63 -6.73 -24.74
CA THR A 287 19.20 -6.73 -25.09
C THR A 287 18.35 -7.45 -24.04
N ALA A 288 17.09 -7.07 -23.94
CA ALA A 288 16.10 -7.69 -23.06
C ALA A 288 14.75 -7.78 -23.76
N HIS A 289 13.83 -8.55 -23.20
CA HIS A 289 12.41 -8.46 -23.53
C HIS A 289 11.76 -7.37 -22.67
N TRP A 290 11.12 -6.40 -23.32
CA TRP A 290 10.51 -5.24 -22.70
C TRP A 290 9.01 -5.40 -22.72
N HIS A 291 8.42 -5.59 -21.55
CA HIS A 291 6.98 -5.71 -21.37
C HIS A 291 6.42 -4.37 -20.93
N PHE A 292 5.42 -3.87 -21.66
CA PHE A 292 4.76 -2.59 -21.40
C PHE A 292 3.35 -2.84 -20.90
N ILE A 293 3.03 -2.31 -19.72
CA ILE A 293 1.73 -2.50 -19.06
C ILE A 293 1.22 -1.13 -18.62
N ASP A 294 -0.02 -0.81 -19.00
CA ASP A 294 -0.73 0.35 -18.45
C ASP A 294 -1.40 -0.06 -17.12
N ASP A 295 -1.13 0.70 -16.07
CA ASP A 295 -1.63 0.42 -14.71
C ASP A 295 -3.15 0.59 -14.54
N PHE A 296 -3.77 1.36 -15.43
CA PHE A 296 -5.17 1.77 -15.33
C PHE A 296 -6.04 1.13 -16.41
N ASP A 297 -5.50 0.89 -17.60
CA ASP A 297 -6.21 0.22 -18.70
C ASP A 297 -5.30 -0.67 -19.56
N SER A 298 -5.27 -1.97 -19.27
CA SER A 298 -4.45 -2.94 -20.01
C SER A 298 -4.86 -3.13 -21.48
N GLY A 299 -6.00 -2.57 -21.91
CA GLY A 299 -6.48 -2.58 -23.29
C GLY A 299 -5.92 -1.46 -24.17
N ASP A 300 -5.33 -0.41 -23.58
CA ASP A 300 -4.87 0.78 -24.31
C ASP A 300 -3.58 0.53 -25.12
N ILE A 301 -2.81 -0.50 -24.77
CA ILE A 301 -1.60 -0.89 -25.49
C ILE A 301 -1.93 -2.02 -26.46
N SER A 302 -1.75 -1.80 -27.77
CA SER A 302 -1.95 -2.85 -28.78
C SER A 302 -1.05 -4.06 -28.52
N ASP A 303 -1.51 -5.28 -28.83
CA ASP A 303 -0.76 -6.52 -28.53
C ASP A 303 0.67 -6.53 -29.11
N LYS A 304 0.87 -5.98 -30.31
CA LYS A 304 2.22 -5.84 -30.92
C LYS A 304 3.16 -4.91 -30.15
N CYS A 305 2.63 -4.07 -29.27
CA CYS A 305 3.35 -3.09 -28.46
C CYS A 305 3.48 -3.51 -27.00
N LYS A 306 2.83 -4.60 -26.57
CA LYS A 306 2.92 -5.11 -25.19
C LYS A 306 4.28 -5.73 -24.89
N MET A 307 4.96 -6.28 -25.89
CA MET A 307 6.31 -6.82 -25.74
C MET A 307 7.19 -6.48 -26.94
N GLN A 308 8.41 -6.01 -26.69
CA GLN A 308 9.42 -5.76 -27.73
C GLN A 308 10.80 -6.25 -27.26
N ILE A 309 11.69 -6.64 -28.18
CA ILE A 309 13.10 -6.92 -27.88
C ILE A 309 13.89 -5.65 -28.16
N LEU A 310 14.37 -4.99 -27.12
CA LEU A 310 15.05 -3.69 -27.23
C LEU A 310 16.41 -3.71 -26.52
N PRO A 311 17.37 -2.90 -27.01
CA PRO A 311 18.65 -2.78 -26.35
C PRO A 311 18.52 -2.07 -24.99
N TYR A 312 19.42 -2.41 -24.08
CA TYR A 312 19.59 -1.68 -22.82
C TYR A 312 21.09 -1.55 -22.52
N ARG A 313 21.48 -0.50 -21.78
CA ARG A 313 22.88 -0.29 -21.40
C ARG A 313 23.02 -0.19 -19.90
N LEU A 314 23.87 -1.05 -19.33
CA LEU A 314 24.33 -0.92 -17.96
C LEU A 314 25.52 0.04 -17.95
N VAL A 315 25.35 1.21 -17.33
CA VAL A 315 26.40 2.22 -17.27
C VAL A 315 27.01 2.20 -15.88
N LYS A 316 28.25 1.70 -15.80
CA LYS A 316 29.08 1.90 -14.63
C LYS A 316 29.52 3.36 -14.60
N GLN A 317 29.18 4.09 -13.54
CA GLN A 317 29.82 5.37 -13.26
C GLN A 317 31.29 5.13 -12.92
#